data_AF-A0A7W1Q612-F1
#
_entry.id   AF-A0A7W1Q612-F1
#
_cell.length_a   1.000
_cell.length_b   1.000
_cell.length_c   1.000
_cell.angle_alpha   90.00
_cell.angle_beta   90.00
_cell.angle_gamma   90.00
#
_symmetry.space_group_name_H-M   'P 1'
#
loop_
_entity.id
_entity.type
_entity.pdbx_description
1 polymer ?
#
loop_
_entity_poly.entity_id
_entity_poly.type
_entity_poly.pdbx_seq_one_letter_code
_entity_poly.pdbx_strand_id
1 'polypeptide(L)'
;MERRETARHKKWLKSPETREKVKKGELILLTPEDKERRDEPMRALRQALRGWGKKFRIDQDWAYDEALFTMVTYADRMKRDPDDRWTDDFAPHWGSRHSVWGAPLSSEDIAFGFDLEKGWEPTCERWANFRDRAKEEFDSKLEKYGREVRTKVEAEGYIQAPTVREPLHFIWLAERVVLGKSWAEIGTAHGRSRETIRSAVKAAAILVGISISTQARSLKPESMLEPSPPVV
;
A
#
# COMPACT_ATOMS: atom_id res chain seq x y z
N MET A 1 -9.94 18.44 23.89
CA MET A 1 -8.69 18.43 24.71
C MET A 1 -7.47 18.66 23.83
N GLU A 2 -7.33 17.98 22.69
CA GLU A 2 -6.23 18.13 21.71
C GLU A 2 -5.92 19.57 21.25
N ARG A 3 -6.93 20.41 20.95
CA ARG A 3 -6.70 21.80 20.46
C ARG A 3 -5.94 22.69 21.47
N ARG A 4 -6.08 22.44 22.78
CA ARG A 4 -5.34 23.18 23.83
C ARG A 4 -3.88 22.74 23.92
N GLU A 5 -3.57 21.52 23.52
CA GLU A 5 -2.21 20.95 23.63
C GLU A 5 -1.35 21.24 22.40
N THR A 6 -1.94 21.26 21.20
CA THR A 6 -1.24 21.72 19.98
C THR A 6 -0.84 23.19 20.07
N ALA A 7 -1.67 24.01 20.73
CA ALA A 7 -1.37 25.41 21.01
C ALA A 7 -0.19 25.57 21.98
N ARG A 8 -0.07 24.70 23.01
CA ARG A 8 1.06 24.70 23.94
C ARG A 8 2.39 24.35 23.26
N HIS A 9 2.41 23.32 22.40
CA HIS A 9 3.65 22.92 21.71
C HIS A 9 4.13 23.97 20.71
N LYS A 10 3.22 24.61 19.95
CA LYS A 10 3.54 25.75 19.08
C LYS A 10 4.02 26.98 19.87
N LYS A 11 3.51 27.19 21.09
CA LYS A 11 3.93 28.29 21.97
C LYS A 11 5.33 28.04 22.56
N TRP A 12 5.67 26.80 22.87
CA TRP A 12 6.99 26.39 23.35
C TRP A 12 8.08 26.58 22.28
N LEU A 13 7.85 26.12 21.04
CA LEU A 13 8.78 26.34 19.91
C LEU A 13 9.00 27.81 19.55
N LYS A 14 8.06 28.69 19.93
CA LYS A 14 8.17 30.14 19.72
C LYS A 14 8.73 30.89 20.93
N SER A 15 9.07 30.18 22.02
CA SER A 15 9.63 30.85 23.20
C SER A 15 10.99 31.46 22.86
N PRO A 16 11.32 32.63 23.44
CA PRO A 16 12.63 33.28 23.25
C PRO A 16 13.79 32.35 23.61
N GLU A 17 13.65 31.58 24.70
CA GLU A 17 14.66 30.63 25.17
C GLU A 17 14.94 29.52 24.17
N THR A 18 13.90 28.93 23.57
CA THR A 18 14.06 27.87 22.56
C THR A 18 14.74 28.41 21.31
N ARG A 19 14.41 29.65 20.88
CA ARG A 19 15.06 30.30 19.74
C ARG A 19 16.53 30.63 20.00
N GLU A 20 16.86 31.00 21.23
CA GLU A 20 18.23 31.33 21.60
C GLU A 20 19.13 30.09 21.70
N LYS A 21 18.61 28.96 22.19
CA LYS A 21 19.31 27.66 22.16
C LYS A 21 19.57 27.16 20.74
N VAL A 22 18.59 27.28 19.83
CA VAL A 22 18.77 26.98 18.40
C VAL A 22 19.84 27.89 17.77
N LYS A 23 19.83 29.19 18.08
CA LYS A 23 20.83 30.14 17.57
C LYS A 23 22.26 29.85 18.05
N LYS A 24 22.42 29.29 19.25
CA LYS A 24 23.72 28.91 19.82
C LYS A 24 24.23 27.54 19.35
N GLY A 25 23.48 26.83 18.50
CA GLY A 25 23.85 25.49 18.04
C GLY A 25 23.77 24.43 19.13
N GLU A 26 23.09 24.71 20.24
CA GLU A 26 22.86 23.72 21.29
C GLU A 26 21.87 22.68 20.76
N LEU A 27 22.31 21.42 20.68
CA LEU A 27 21.49 20.29 20.24
C LEU A 27 20.25 20.22 21.15
N ILE A 28 19.07 20.52 20.61
CA ILE A 28 17.82 20.28 21.34
C ILE A 28 17.64 18.77 21.41
N LEU A 29 18.10 18.18 22.51
CA LEU A 29 17.77 16.81 22.85
C LEU A 29 16.25 16.75 23.02
N LEU A 30 15.58 16.07 22.10
CA LEU A 30 14.17 15.72 22.26
C LEU A 30 14.02 15.04 23.62
N THR A 31 13.13 15.58 24.44
CA THR A 31 12.78 14.94 25.71
C THR A 31 12.25 13.53 25.41
N PRO A 32 12.37 12.57 26.34
CA PRO A 32 11.77 11.24 26.17
C PRO A 32 10.28 11.32 25.78
N GLU A 33 9.56 12.30 26.33
CA GLU A 33 8.14 12.57 26.03
C GLU A 33 7.93 13.09 24.59
N ASP A 34 8.81 13.95 24.09
CA ASP A 34 8.77 14.41 22.68
C ASP A 34 9.12 13.28 21.71
N LYS A 35 10.05 12.40 22.07
CA LYS A 35 10.36 11.19 21.29
C LYS A 35 9.16 10.25 21.27
N GLU A 36 8.58 9.96 22.43
CA GLU A 36 7.42 9.09 22.54
C GLU A 36 6.22 9.64 21.76
N ARG A 37 5.97 10.95 21.83
CA ARG A 37 4.90 11.60 21.07
C ARG A 37 5.13 11.55 19.56
N ARG A 38 6.38 11.66 19.11
CA ARG A 38 6.76 11.52 17.70
C ARG A 38 6.63 10.08 17.22
N ASP A 39 6.93 9.12 18.09
CA ASP A 39 6.98 7.70 17.75
C ASP A 39 5.59 7.03 17.82
N GLU A 40 4.64 7.58 18.59
CA GLU A 40 3.31 7.00 18.78
C GLU A 40 2.52 6.81 17.46
N PRO A 41 2.43 7.77 16.52
CA PRO A 41 1.80 7.55 15.22
C PRO A 41 2.51 6.46 14.40
N MET A 42 3.84 6.38 14.49
CA MET A 42 4.63 5.38 13.79
C MET A 42 4.42 3.97 14.39
N ARG A 43 4.24 3.89 15.72
CA ARG A 43 3.91 2.68 16.45
C ARG A 43 2.51 2.18 16.06
N ALA A 44 1.52 3.08 16.05
CA ALA A 44 0.16 2.76 15.60
C ALA A 44 0.14 2.29 14.13
N LEU A 45 0.90 2.95 13.25
CA LEU A 45 1.03 2.56 11.84
C LEU A 45 1.69 1.19 11.68
N ARG A 46 2.79 0.93 12.41
CA ARG A 46 3.43 -0.39 12.44
C ARG A 46 2.47 -1.48 12.93
N GLN A 47 1.69 -1.20 13.97
CA GLN A 47 0.72 -2.15 14.50
C GLN A 47 -0.41 -2.42 13.49
N ALA A 48 -0.90 -1.39 12.81
CA ALA A 48 -1.90 -1.53 11.75
C ALA A 48 -1.35 -2.34 10.56
N LEU A 49 -0.12 -2.06 10.12
CA LEU A 49 0.57 -2.83 9.10
C LEU A 49 0.73 -4.29 9.50
N ARG A 50 1.17 -4.58 10.73
CA ARG A 50 1.25 -5.95 11.27
C ARG A 50 -0.09 -6.65 11.30
N GLY A 51 -1.16 -5.96 11.70
CA GLY A 51 -2.52 -6.50 11.67
C GLY A 51 -2.97 -6.86 10.24
N TRP A 52 -2.69 -5.97 9.29
CA TRP A 52 -2.96 -6.21 7.87
C TRP A 52 -2.11 -7.35 7.31
N GLY A 53 -0.81 -7.37 7.60
CA GLY A 53 0.10 -8.43 7.17
C GLY A 53 -0.31 -9.79 7.73
N LYS A 54 -0.70 -9.87 9.00
CA LYS A 54 -1.26 -11.11 9.60
C LYS A 54 -2.51 -11.60 8.88
N LYS A 55 -3.42 -10.71 8.47
CA LYS A 55 -4.64 -11.06 7.71
C LYS A 55 -4.30 -11.75 6.37
N PHE A 56 -3.20 -11.35 5.74
CA PHE A 56 -2.75 -11.88 4.45
C PHE A 56 -1.52 -12.80 4.54
N ARG A 57 -1.13 -13.20 5.77
CA ARG A 57 0.07 -14.01 6.04
C ARG A 57 1.36 -13.46 5.42
N ILE A 58 1.48 -12.15 5.42
CA ILE A 58 2.72 -11.45 5.13
C ILE A 58 3.50 -11.43 6.44
N ASP A 59 4.22 -12.50 6.73
CA ASP A 59 4.97 -12.69 7.98
C ASP A 59 6.44 -12.24 7.88
N GLN A 60 6.85 -11.82 6.69
CA GLN A 60 8.23 -11.44 6.42
C GLN A 60 8.50 -9.99 6.85
N ASP A 61 9.49 -9.79 7.72
CA ASP A 61 9.89 -8.46 8.23
C ASP A 61 10.20 -7.46 7.10
N TRP A 62 10.82 -7.93 6.00
CA TRP A 62 11.15 -7.09 4.85
C TRP A 62 9.91 -6.45 4.21
N ALA A 63 8.76 -7.11 4.22
CA ALA A 63 7.55 -6.57 3.61
C ALA A 63 6.99 -5.39 4.42
N TYR A 64 7.16 -5.43 5.74
CA TYR A 64 6.82 -4.32 6.62
C TYR A 64 7.78 -3.15 6.45
N ASP A 65 9.08 -3.43 6.37
CA ASP A 65 10.10 -2.41 6.15
C ASP A 65 9.93 -1.72 4.80
N GLU A 66 9.62 -2.47 3.75
CA GLU A 66 9.35 -1.93 2.41
C GLU A 66 8.07 -1.06 2.43
N ALA A 67 7.01 -1.50 3.11
CA ALA A 67 5.78 -0.71 3.26
C ALA A 67 6.05 0.61 3.98
N LEU A 68 6.81 0.58 5.08
CA LEU A 68 7.22 1.77 5.83
C LEU A 68 8.11 2.68 4.99
N PHE A 69 9.12 2.14 4.33
CA PHE A 69 10.02 2.89 3.44
C PHE A 69 9.23 3.59 2.32
N THR A 70 8.31 2.86 1.69
CA THR A 70 7.42 3.40 0.65
C THR A 70 6.60 4.59 1.18
N MET A 71 5.98 4.44 2.36
CA MET A 71 5.20 5.51 2.96
C MET A 71 6.03 6.73 3.38
N VAL A 72 7.22 6.53 3.94
CA VAL A 72 8.13 7.63 4.32
C VAL A 72 8.59 8.40 3.08
N THR A 73 8.99 7.67 2.04
CA THR A 73 9.42 8.27 0.77
C THR A 73 8.27 9.06 0.14
N TYR A 74 7.05 8.52 0.17
CA TYR A 74 5.86 9.23 -0.29
C TYR A 74 5.61 10.51 0.51
N ALA A 75 5.60 10.43 1.84
CA ALA A 75 5.34 11.58 2.70
C ALA A 75 6.38 12.70 2.51
N ASP A 76 7.65 12.36 2.36
CA ASP A 76 8.70 13.35 2.12
C ASP A 76 8.63 13.97 0.73
N ARG A 77 8.19 13.23 -0.28
CA ARG A 77 7.98 13.75 -1.63
C ARG A 77 6.81 14.73 -1.69
N MET A 78 5.67 14.36 -1.10
CA MET A 78 4.50 15.24 -0.99
C MET A 78 4.81 16.56 -0.25
N LYS A 79 5.80 16.57 0.65
CA LYS A 79 6.26 17.82 1.29
C LYS A 79 7.09 18.70 0.36
N ARG A 80 7.87 18.10 -0.55
CA ARG A 80 8.76 18.82 -1.48
C ARG A 80 7.99 19.36 -2.67
N ASP A 81 7.07 18.55 -3.20
CA ASP A 81 6.24 18.90 -4.33
C ASP A 81 4.82 18.34 -4.12
N PRO A 82 3.87 19.17 -3.66
CA PRO A 82 2.49 18.77 -3.46
C PRO A 82 1.74 18.43 -4.75
N ASP A 83 2.22 18.92 -5.90
CA ASP A 83 1.61 18.73 -7.21
C ASP A 83 2.20 17.53 -7.98
N ASP A 84 3.25 16.91 -7.42
CA ASP A 84 3.86 15.66 -7.90
C ASP A 84 2.89 14.49 -7.63
N ARG A 85 1.89 14.39 -8.51
CA ARG A 85 0.94 13.29 -8.52
C ARG A 85 1.71 12.01 -8.82
N TRP A 86 1.37 10.95 -8.10
CA TRP A 86 1.89 9.60 -8.32
C TRP A 86 1.83 9.24 -9.81
N THR A 87 2.94 9.42 -10.55
CA THR A 87 3.05 8.98 -11.94
C THR A 87 3.32 7.48 -11.95
N ASP A 88 2.94 6.80 -13.04
CA ASP A 88 3.22 5.37 -13.22
C ASP A 88 4.73 5.05 -13.09
N ASP A 89 5.60 6.04 -13.37
CA ASP A 89 7.05 5.95 -13.21
C ASP A 89 7.51 5.74 -11.75
N PHE A 90 6.64 6.03 -10.77
CA PHE A 90 6.89 5.81 -9.34
C PHE A 90 5.89 4.84 -8.71
N ALA A 91 5.07 4.11 -9.48
CA ALA A 91 4.51 2.86 -8.95
C ALA A 91 5.68 2.11 -8.30
N PRO A 92 5.60 1.77 -6.99
CA PRO A 92 6.73 1.14 -6.30
C PRO A 92 7.10 0.01 -7.22
N HIS A 93 8.30 0.05 -7.80
CA HIS A 93 8.67 -0.92 -8.79
C HIS A 93 8.50 -2.24 -8.04
N TRP A 94 7.46 -3.00 -8.37
CA TRP A 94 7.11 -4.18 -7.57
C TRP A 94 8.25 -5.21 -7.62
N GLY A 95 9.26 -4.97 -8.47
CA GLY A 95 10.65 -5.36 -8.24
C GLY A 95 11.25 -4.63 -7.03
N SER A 96 10.82 -5.03 -5.83
CA SER A 96 11.51 -4.69 -4.58
C SER A 96 13.02 -4.96 -4.69
N ARG A 97 13.83 -4.22 -3.94
CA ARG A 97 15.26 -4.53 -3.71
C ARG A 97 15.45 -5.93 -3.12
N HIS A 98 14.40 -6.46 -2.48
CA HIS A 98 14.27 -7.84 -2.09
C HIS A 98 13.50 -8.57 -3.18
N SER A 99 14.25 -9.30 -4.01
CA SER A 99 13.73 -10.39 -4.86
C SER A 99 12.61 -11.14 -4.10
N VAL A 100 11.35 -10.86 -4.44
CA VAL A 100 10.12 -11.34 -3.77
C VAL A 100 9.90 -12.84 -3.99
N TRP A 101 10.93 -13.55 -4.41
CA TRP A 101 10.94 -14.99 -4.72
C TRP A 101 11.15 -15.84 -3.47
N GLY A 102 10.75 -15.35 -2.30
CA GLY A 102 10.38 -16.23 -1.20
C GLY A 102 9.09 -16.92 -1.57
N ALA A 103 9.17 -17.87 -2.51
CA ALA A 103 8.03 -18.69 -2.86
C ALA A 103 7.51 -19.32 -1.56
N PRO A 104 6.18 -19.34 -1.34
CA PRO A 104 5.59 -19.97 -0.15
C PRO A 104 5.98 -21.45 -0.03
N LEU A 105 6.39 -22.04 -1.15
CA LEU A 105 6.81 -23.41 -1.32
C LEU A 105 8.32 -23.48 -1.59
N SER A 106 8.95 -24.59 -1.20
CA SER A 106 10.35 -24.85 -1.51
C SER A 106 10.58 -24.90 -3.03
N SER A 107 11.81 -24.69 -3.49
CA SER A 107 12.16 -24.85 -4.91
C SER A 107 11.86 -26.25 -5.45
N GLU A 108 11.91 -27.26 -4.58
CA GLU A 108 11.55 -28.64 -4.95
C GLU A 108 10.03 -28.78 -5.14
N ASP A 109 9.24 -28.07 -4.33
CA ASP A 109 7.78 -28.10 -4.41
C ASP A 109 7.20 -27.41 -5.65
N ILE A 110 7.96 -26.48 -6.24
CA ILE A 110 7.61 -25.73 -7.47
C ILE A 110 8.48 -26.13 -8.67
N ALA A 111 9.25 -27.21 -8.58
CA ALA A 111 10.04 -27.68 -9.71
C ALA A 111 9.11 -28.21 -10.81
N PHE A 112 9.17 -27.59 -11.99
CA PHE A 112 8.48 -28.08 -13.17
C PHE A 112 9.43 -28.94 -14.01
N GLY A 113 9.10 -30.22 -14.16
CA GLY A 113 9.83 -31.18 -15.00
C GLY A 113 9.00 -31.61 -16.19
N PHE A 114 9.57 -31.49 -17.40
CA PHE A 114 8.97 -31.98 -18.62
C PHE A 114 9.92 -32.93 -19.33
N ASP A 115 9.53 -34.21 -19.30
CA ASP A 115 10.19 -35.31 -19.97
C ASP A 115 9.09 -36.02 -20.75
N LEU A 116 9.37 -36.28 -22.03
CA LEU A 116 8.52 -37.06 -22.91
C LEU A 116 8.82 -38.55 -22.71
N GLU A 117 7.78 -39.36 -22.56
CA GLU A 117 7.95 -40.82 -22.45
C GLU A 117 8.59 -41.41 -23.71
N LYS A 118 8.25 -40.85 -24.88
CA LYS A 118 8.80 -41.23 -26.18
C LYS A 118 9.25 -40.01 -26.96
N GLY A 119 10.53 -40.01 -27.31
CA GLY A 119 11.12 -39.03 -28.22
C GLY A 119 10.54 -39.12 -29.63
N TRP A 120 11.04 -38.25 -30.51
CA TRP A 120 10.66 -38.31 -31.93
C TRP A 120 11.40 -39.44 -32.62
N GLU A 121 10.66 -40.32 -33.30
CA GLU A 121 11.21 -41.37 -34.15
C GLU A 121 10.95 -41.06 -35.63
N PRO A 122 11.94 -40.54 -36.37
CA PRO A 122 11.73 -40.06 -37.75
C PRO A 122 11.28 -41.15 -38.73
N THR A 123 11.57 -42.42 -38.42
CA THR A 123 11.17 -43.58 -39.24
C THR A 123 9.70 -43.93 -39.11
N CYS A 124 9.04 -43.50 -38.01
CA CYS A 124 7.70 -43.93 -37.65
C CYS A 124 6.71 -42.76 -37.54
N GLU A 125 7.21 -41.53 -37.34
CA GLU A 125 6.39 -40.36 -37.08
C GLU A 125 6.90 -39.14 -37.85
N ARG A 126 5.99 -38.38 -38.47
CA ARG A 126 6.32 -37.08 -39.06
C ARG A 126 6.54 -36.05 -37.95
N TRP A 127 7.49 -35.14 -38.14
CA TRP A 127 7.78 -34.08 -37.16
C TRP A 127 6.55 -33.29 -36.71
N ALA A 128 5.62 -32.97 -37.63
CA ALA A 128 4.39 -32.25 -37.29
C ALA A 128 3.55 -33.01 -36.25
N ASN A 129 3.36 -34.33 -36.44
CA ASN A 129 2.59 -35.17 -35.52
C ASN A 129 3.29 -35.28 -34.16
N PHE A 130 4.61 -35.46 -34.16
CA PHE A 130 5.40 -35.47 -32.93
C PHE A 130 5.25 -34.17 -32.16
N ARG A 131 5.37 -33.03 -32.86
CA ARG A 131 5.27 -31.70 -32.26
C ARG A 131 3.91 -31.49 -31.62
N ASP A 132 2.83 -31.85 -32.31
CA ASP A 132 1.47 -31.70 -31.81
C ASP A 132 1.26 -32.57 -30.56
N ARG A 133 1.65 -33.84 -30.61
CA ARG A 133 1.64 -34.75 -29.45
C ARG A 133 2.46 -34.22 -28.28
N ALA A 134 3.69 -33.78 -28.52
CA ALA A 134 4.57 -33.25 -27.49
C ALA A 134 4.00 -31.97 -26.84
N LYS A 135 3.33 -31.14 -27.64
CA LYS A 135 2.64 -29.95 -27.13
C LYS A 135 1.44 -30.31 -26.27
N GLU A 136 0.60 -31.25 -26.71
CA GLU A 136 -0.54 -31.75 -25.93
C GLU A 136 -0.08 -32.33 -24.58
N GLU A 137 1.00 -33.11 -24.59
CA GLU A 137 1.59 -33.68 -23.38
C GLU A 137 2.15 -32.58 -22.45
N PHE A 138 2.84 -31.59 -23.02
CA PHE A 138 3.34 -30.43 -22.27
C PHE A 138 2.21 -29.64 -21.62
N ASP A 139 1.18 -29.28 -22.38
CA ASP A 139 0.03 -28.50 -21.91
C ASP A 139 -0.69 -29.27 -20.78
N SER A 140 -0.90 -30.58 -20.95
CA SER A 140 -1.47 -31.45 -19.90
C SER A 140 -0.62 -31.48 -18.62
N LYS A 141 0.72 -31.62 -18.76
CA LYS A 141 1.64 -31.64 -17.62
C LYS A 141 1.70 -30.28 -16.92
N LEU A 142 1.65 -29.19 -17.68
CA LEU A 142 1.60 -27.82 -17.17
C LEU A 142 0.33 -27.56 -16.38
N GLU A 143 -0.83 -27.97 -16.89
CA GLU A 143 -2.10 -27.87 -16.16
C GLU A 143 -2.09 -28.68 -14.87
N LYS A 144 -1.59 -29.91 -14.94
CA LYS A 144 -1.45 -30.79 -13.76
C LYS A 144 -0.57 -30.13 -12.70
N TYR A 145 0.62 -29.67 -13.09
CA TYR A 145 1.53 -28.93 -12.22
C TYR A 145 0.84 -27.72 -11.58
N GLY A 146 0.13 -26.91 -12.38
CA GLY A 146 -0.62 -25.76 -11.88
C GLY A 146 -1.68 -26.12 -10.83
N ARG A 147 -2.38 -27.25 -11.00
CA ARG A 147 -3.34 -27.77 -10.00
C ARG A 147 -2.63 -28.24 -8.73
N GLU A 148 -1.52 -28.95 -8.85
CA GLU A 148 -0.74 -29.46 -7.71
C GLU A 148 -0.18 -28.32 -6.86
N VAL A 149 0.42 -27.32 -7.50
CA VAL A 149 0.94 -26.13 -6.80
C VAL A 149 -0.19 -25.38 -6.08
N ARG A 150 -1.34 -25.15 -6.74
CA ARG A 150 -2.49 -24.50 -6.07
C ARG A 150 -2.97 -25.29 -4.87
N THR A 151 -3.09 -26.61 -5.01
CA THR A 151 -3.52 -27.50 -3.93
C THR A 151 -2.56 -27.41 -2.74
N LYS A 152 -1.24 -27.42 -2.98
CA LYS A 152 -0.23 -27.26 -1.92
C LYS A 152 -0.34 -25.90 -1.23
N VAL A 153 -0.39 -24.82 -2.01
CA VAL A 153 -0.53 -23.44 -1.50
C VAL A 153 -1.81 -23.30 -0.65
N GLU A 154 -2.94 -23.84 -1.11
CA GLU A 154 -4.21 -23.84 -0.37
C GLU A 154 -4.14 -24.69 0.90
N ALA A 155 -3.53 -25.88 0.85
CA ALA A 155 -3.34 -26.77 2.00
C ALA A 155 -2.46 -26.13 3.09
N GLU A 156 -1.47 -25.34 2.68
CA GLU A 156 -0.66 -24.55 3.59
C GLU A 156 -1.39 -23.30 4.10
N GLY A 157 -2.59 -23.01 3.62
CA GLY A 157 -3.45 -21.91 4.07
C GLY A 157 -3.08 -20.56 3.48
N TYR A 158 -2.39 -20.54 2.33
CA TYR A 158 -2.21 -19.33 1.54
C TYR A 158 -3.48 -19.04 0.75
N ILE A 159 -3.83 -17.76 0.64
CA ILE A 159 -5.02 -17.30 -0.05
C ILE A 159 -4.55 -16.51 -1.26
N GLN A 160 -5.13 -16.79 -2.44
CA GLN A 160 -4.86 -15.99 -3.62
C GLN A 160 -5.17 -14.52 -3.30
N ALA A 161 -4.17 -13.66 -3.47
CA ALA A 161 -4.38 -12.23 -3.34
C ALA A 161 -5.48 -11.83 -4.32
N PRO A 162 -6.59 -11.22 -3.85
CA PRO A 162 -7.66 -10.81 -4.74
C PRO A 162 -7.09 -9.84 -5.77
N THR A 163 -7.53 -9.99 -7.02
CA THR A 163 -7.02 -9.19 -8.13
C THR A 163 -7.17 -7.71 -7.79
N VAL A 164 -6.03 -7.08 -7.48
CA VAL A 164 -5.94 -5.64 -7.30
C VAL A 164 -6.23 -5.04 -8.67
N ARG A 165 -7.45 -4.50 -8.83
CA ARG A 165 -7.91 -4.09 -10.16
C ARG A 165 -7.05 -2.96 -10.73
N GLU A 166 -6.69 -1.95 -9.92
CA GLU A 166 -5.79 -0.86 -10.31
C GLU A 166 -5.17 -0.19 -9.05
N PRO A 167 -3.86 0.13 -9.01
CA PRO A 167 -3.22 0.85 -7.89
C PRO A 167 -3.91 2.19 -7.57
N LEU A 168 -4.43 2.84 -8.60
CA LEU A 168 -5.15 4.11 -8.52
C LEU A 168 -6.33 4.08 -7.54
N HIS A 169 -6.97 2.92 -7.37
CA HIS A 169 -8.08 2.75 -6.43
C HIS A 169 -7.67 2.97 -4.97
N PHE A 170 -6.43 2.63 -4.60
CA PHE A 170 -5.91 2.86 -3.24
C PHE A 170 -5.53 4.32 -3.03
N ILE A 171 -5.07 5.00 -4.09
CA ILE A 171 -4.84 6.44 -4.06
C ILE A 171 -6.17 7.15 -3.78
N TRP A 172 -7.24 6.81 -4.52
CA TRP A 172 -8.57 7.38 -4.27
C TRP A 172 -9.10 7.07 -2.86
N LEU A 173 -8.81 5.88 -2.33
CA LEU A 173 -9.16 5.53 -0.95
C LEU A 173 -8.41 6.41 0.06
N ALA A 174 -7.12 6.62 -0.14
CA ALA A 174 -6.32 7.50 0.71
C ALA A 174 -6.82 8.95 0.64
N GLU A 175 -7.11 9.47 -0.55
CA GLU A 175 -7.70 10.80 -0.72
C GLU A 175 -9.05 10.94 0.01
N ARG A 176 -9.86 9.88 0.00
CA ARG A 176 -11.15 9.87 0.69
C ARG A 176 -11.00 9.84 2.22
N VAL A 177 -10.17 8.94 2.74
CA VAL A 177 -10.08 8.64 4.18
C VAL A 177 -9.15 9.62 4.89
N VAL A 178 -8.03 9.97 4.27
CA VAL A 178 -6.98 10.81 4.87
C VAL A 178 -7.22 12.29 4.56
N LEU A 179 -7.49 12.62 3.29
CA LEU A 179 -7.69 14.02 2.86
C LEU A 179 -9.15 14.48 3.00
N GLY A 180 -10.08 13.58 3.27
CA GLY A 180 -11.50 13.90 3.43
C GLY A 180 -12.21 14.33 2.15
N LYS A 181 -11.58 14.18 0.98
CA LYS A 181 -12.17 14.59 -0.31
C LYS A 181 -13.48 13.88 -0.58
N SER A 182 -14.44 14.59 -1.16
CA SER A 182 -15.70 14.04 -1.65
C SER A 182 -15.50 13.18 -2.90
N TRP A 183 -16.48 12.32 -3.17
CA TRP A 183 -16.48 11.50 -4.40
C TRP A 183 -16.42 12.34 -5.68
N ALA A 184 -17.02 13.53 -5.65
CA ALA A 184 -17.03 14.44 -6.80
C ALA A 184 -15.65 15.09 -7.00
N GLU A 185 -15.00 15.56 -5.93
CA GLU A 185 -13.66 16.15 -6.00
C GLU A 185 -12.62 15.14 -6.53
N ILE A 186 -12.68 13.90 -6.07
CA ILE A 186 -11.83 12.83 -6.58
C ILE A 186 -12.17 12.54 -8.06
N GLY A 187 -13.45 12.43 -8.41
CA GLY A 187 -13.87 12.19 -9.80
C GLY A 187 -13.39 13.27 -10.77
N THR A 188 -13.50 14.55 -10.40
CA THR A 188 -12.99 15.69 -11.18
C THR A 188 -11.47 15.66 -11.31
N ALA A 189 -10.75 15.40 -10.21
CA ALA A 189 -9.28 15.38 -10.22
C ALA A 189 -8.68 14.30 -11.13
N HIS A 190 -9.38 13.17 -11.28
CA HIS A 190 -8.92 11.99 -12.02
C HIS A 190 -9.67 11.73 -13.34
N GLY A 191 -10.59 12.61 -13.75
CA GLY A 191 -11.37 12.44 -14.99
C GLY A 191 -12.24 11.17 -15.00
N ARG A 192 -12.89 10.88 -13.87
CA ARG A 192 -13.74 9.69 -13.69
C ARG A 192 -15.10 10.06 -13.09
N SER A 193 -16.13 9.25 -13.36
CA SER A 193 -17.44 9.47 -12.75
C SER A 193 -17.43 9.19 -11.25
N ARG A 194 -18.31 9.88 -10.52
CA ARG A 194 -18.50 9.73 -9.08
C ARG A 194 -18.78 8.27 -8.68
N GLU A 195 -19.61 7.58 -9.46
CA GLU A 195 -20.03 6.20 -9.22
C GLU A 195 -18.85 5.22 -9.35
N THR A 196 -18.00 5.43 -10.37
CA THR A 196 -16.78 4.64 -10.58
C THR A 196 -15.83 4.80 -9.40
N ILE A 197 -15.54 6.04 -8.97
CA ILE A 197 -14.71 6.31 -7.80
C ILE A 197 -15.29 5.61 -6.56
N ARG A 198 -16.59 5.78 -6.30
CA ARG A 198 -17.25 5.21 -5.12
C ARG A 198 -17.16 3.69 -5.09
N SER A 199 -17.39 3.03 -6.22
CA SER A 199 -17.33 1.57 -6.33
C SER A 199 -15.91 1.05 -6.09
N ALA A 200 -14.92 1.64 -6.77
CA ALA A 200 -13.51 1.29 -6.65
C ALA A 200 -12.98 1.49 -5.23
N VAL A 201 -13.25 2.65 -4.63
CA VAL A 201 -12.81 2.99 -3.28
C VAL A 201 -13.44 2.07 -2.23
N LYS A 202 -14.71 1.69 -2.38
CA LYS A 202 -15.36 0.71 -1.50
C LYS A 202 -14.70 -0.67 -1.60
N ALA A 203 -14.41 -1.13 -2.81
CA ALA A 203 -13.73 -2.41 -3.01
C ALA A 203 -12.33 -2.41 -2.39
N ALA A 204 -11.56 -1.33 -2.61
CA ALA A 204 -10.25 -1.15 -1.99
C ALA A 204 -10.34 -1.12 -0.45
N ALA A 205 -11.31 -0.40 0.12
CA ALA A 205 -11.54 -0.35 1.56
C ALA A 205 -11.85 -1.71 2.19
N ILE A 206 -12.72 -2.51 1.56
CA ILE A 206 -13.03 -3.87 2.02
C ILE A 206 -11.76 -4.71 2.03
N LEU A 207 -10.94 -4.60 0.97
CA LEU A 207 -9.70 -5.34 0.86
C LEU A 207 -8.75 -5.01 2.01
N VAL A 208 -8.51 -3.72 2.27
CA VAL A 208 -7.61 -3.28 3.35
C VAL A 208 -8.25 -3.32 4.74
N GLY A 209 -9.54 -3.62 4.85
CA GLY A 209 -10.26 -3.68 6.13
C GLY A 209 -10.59 -2.32 6.74
N ILE A 210 -10.73 -1.26 5.92
CA ILE A 210 -11.11 0.08 6.37
C ILE A 210 -12.62 0.27 6.23
N SER A 211 -13.28 0.68 7.31
CA SER A 211 -14.69 1.09 7.25
C SER A 211 -14.80 2.54 6.74
N ILE A 212 -15.35 2.72 5.53
CA ILE A 212 -15.63 4.06 5.02
C ILE A 212 -16.97 4.52 5.59
N SER A 213 -16.93 5.43 6.57
CA SER A 213 -18.14 6.13 7.01
C SER A 213 -18.80 6.84 5.81
N THR A 214 -20.10 6.61 5.64
CA THR A 214 -20.88 7.24 4.56
C THR A 214 -21.09 8.73 4.84
N GLN A 215 -20.93 9.16 6.08
CA GLN A 215 -20.97 10.57 6.45
C GLN A 215 -19.63 11.19 6.09
N ALA A 216 -19.62 11.98 5.02
CA ALA A 216 -18.62 13.03 4.91
C ALA A 216 -18.71 13.84 6.20
N ARG A 217 -17.69 13.74 7.06
CA ARG A 217 -17.48 14.73 8.10
C ARG A 217 -17.40 16.05 7.34
N SER A 218 -18.47 16.82 7.36
CA SER A 218 -18.40 18.22 6.98
C SER A 218 -17.50 18.87 8.01
N LEU A 219 -16.20 18.81 7.77
CA LEU A 219 -15.31 19.85 8.24
C LEU A 219 -15.76 21.09 7.48
N LYS A 220 -16.86 21.71 7.95
CA LYS A 220 -17.13 23.11 7.62
C LYS A 220 -15.80 23.81 7.91
N PRO A 221 -15.21 24.54 6.93
CA PRO A 221 -14.19 25.51 7.29
C PRO A 221 -14.85 26.38 8.36
N GLU A 222 -14.26 26.36 9.55
CA GLU A 222 -14.66 27.19 10.68
C GLU A 222 -14.62 28.62 10.14
N SER A 223 -15.81 29.12 9.82
CA SER A 223 -16.04 30.40 9.16
C SER A 223 -15.25 31.45 9.92
N MET A 224 -14.53 32.26 9.17
CA MET A 224 -14.02 33.55 9.57
C MET A 224 -14.99 34.21 10.55
N LEU A 225 -14.61 34.22 11.83
CA LEU A 225 -15.12 35.16 12.79
C LEU A 225 -14.60 36.52 12.35
N GLU A 226 -15.38 37.22 11.53
CA GLU A 226 -15.24 38.67 11.44
C GLU A 226 -15.52 39.26 12.84
N PRO A 227 -14.64 40.12 13.38
CA PRO A 227 -14.92 40.85 14.59
C PRO A 227 -16.03 41.88 14.31
N SER A 228 -17.15 41.79 15.02
CA SER A 228 -18.13 42.86 15.04
C SER A 228 -17.47 44.19 15.47
N PRO A 229 -17.76 45.32 14.78
CA PRO A 229 -17.27 46.61 15.22
C PRO A 229 -17.90 47.03 16.55
N PRO A 230 -17.21 47.83 17.36
CA PRO A 230 -17.73 48.33 18.63
C PRO A 230 -18.90 49.28 18.36
N VAL A 231 -19.99 49.08 19.11
CA VAL A 231 -21.08 50.04 19.23
C VAL A 231 -20.53 51.23 20.01
N VAL A 232 -20.57 52.42 19.39
CA VAL A 232 -20.39 53.73 20.04
C VAL A 232 -21.77 54.27 20.38
#